data_AF-A0A849BME2-F1
#
_entry.id   AF-A0A849BME2-F1
#
_cell.length_a   1.000
_cell.length_b   1.000
_cell.length_c   1.000
_cell.angle_alpha   90.00
_cell.angle_beta   90.00
_cell.angle_gamma   90.00
#
_symmetry.space_group_name_H-M   'P 1'
#
loop_
_entity.id
_entity.type
_entity.pdbx_description
1 polymer ?
#
loop_
_entity_poly.entity_id
_entity_poly.type
_entity_poly.pdbx_seq_one_letter_code
_entity_poly.pdbx_strand_id
1 'polypeptide(L)'
;MAGGGGVHVEHEALAAQASNLAATKNELEAVLTRLQGQIQELVSSGFVTDSASVSFGEAHERWTTAARATVTELETMGSYLGSTSEAFASVDQQFTVRL
;
A
#
# COMPACT_ATOMS: atom_id res chain seq x y z
N MET A 1 16.84 17.32 -31.54
CA MET A 1 16.65 15.91 -31.16
C MET A 1 16.82 15.81 -29.64
N ALA A 2 15.75 16.01 -28.86
CA ALA A 2 15.85 16.05 -27.39
C ALA A 2 14.54 15.59 -26.71
N GLY A 3 13.95 14.49 -27.20
CA GLY A 3 12.64 13.99 -26.73
C GLY A 3 12.64 12.63 -26.02
N GLY A 4 13.65 11.77 -26.21
CA GLY A 4 13.60 10.38 -25.72
C GLY A 4 14.07 10.16 -24.28
N GLY A 5 15.03 10.95 -23.78
CA GLY A 5 15.64 10.70 -22.47
C GLY A 5 14.76 11.03 -21.25
N GLY A 6 13.77 11.93 -21.41
CA GLY A 6 12.91 12.35 -20.30
C GLY A 6 11.89 11.28 -19.89
N VAL A 7 11.21 10.70 -20.88
CA VAL A 7 10.16 9.67 -20.66
C VAL A 7 10.78 8.39 -20.08
N HIS A 8 11.99 8.04 -20.52
CA HIS A 8 12.71 6.86 -20.02
C HIS A 8 12.99 6.94 -18.50
N VAL A 9 13.54 8.06 -18.05
CA VAL A 9 13.85 8.29 -16.62
C VAL A 9 12.58 8.39 -15.77
N GLU A 10 11.50 8.93 -16.34
CA GLU A 10 10.21 9.07 -15.65
C GLU A 10 9.52 7.73 -15.41
N HIS A 11 9.48 6.82 -16.41
CA HIS A 11 8.85 5.50 -16.21
C HIS A 11 9.64 4.65 -15.20
N GLU A 12 10.98 4.67 -15.24
CA GLU A 12 11.79 3.94 -14.26
C GLU A 12 11.55 4.44 -12.82
N ALA A 13 11.40 5.76 -12.66
CA ALA A 13 11.05 6.35 -11.37
C ALA A 13 9.66 5.90 -10.88
N LEU A 14 8.68 5.79 -11.77
CA LEU A 14 7.34 5.28 -11.44
C LEU A 14 7.39 3.80 -11.01
N ALA A 15 8.13 2.96 -11.75
CA ALA A 15 8.33 1.54 -11.39
C ALA A 15 9.02 1.40 -10.03
N ALA A 16 10.07 2.18 -9.78
CA ALA A 16 10.77 2.18 -8.50
C ALA A 16 9.85 2.61 -7.35
N GLN A 17 9.05 3.65 -7.55
CA GLN A 17 8.09 4.11 -6.55
C GLN A 17 6.98 3.08 -6.29
N ALA A 18 6.47 2.42 -7.32
CA ALA A 18 5.50 1.32 -7.19
C ALA A 18 6.07 0.17 -6.34
N SER A 19 7.32 -0.23 -6.60
CA SER A 19 8.02 -1.26 -5.83
C SER A 19 8.20 -0.86 -4.36
N ASN A 20 8.58 0.39 -4.11
CA ASN A 20 8.71 0.92 -2.75
C ASN A 20 7.36 0.91 -2.01
N LEU A 21 6.28 1.36 -2.65
CA LEU A 21 4.94 1.31 -2.06
C LEU A 21 4.52 -0.12 -1.71
N ALA A 22 4.79 -1.09 -2.59
CA ALA A 22 4.50 -2.49 -2.32
C ALA A 22 5.29 -3.04 -1.12
N ALA A 23 6.58 -2.71 -1.01
CA ALA A 23 7.41 -3.09 0.12
C ALA A 23 6.89 -2.47 1.43
N THR A 24 6.64 -1.16 1.43
CA THR A 24 6.11 -0.42 2.59
C THR A 24 4.72 -0.92 3.02
N LYS A 25 3.86 -1.26 2.05
CA LYS A 25 2.56 -1.88 2.28
C LYS A 25 2.69 -3.20 3.04
N ASN A 26 3.62 -4.06 2.64
CA ASN A 26 3.87 -5.34 3.31
C ASN A 26 4.38 -5.15 4.75
N GLU A 27 5.28 -4.18 4.96
CA GLU A 27 5.75 -3.82 6.31
C GLU A 27 4.60 -3.31 7.19
N LEU A 28 3.76 -2.43 6.65
CA LEU A 28 2.58 -1.91 7.35
C LEU A 28 1.61 -3.04 7.71
N GLU A 29 1.33 -3.95 6.78
CA GLU A 29 0.46 -5.10 7.00
C GLU A 29 0.99 -5.99 8.15
N ALA A 30 2.28 -6.27 8.19
CA ALA A 30 2.91 -7.03 9.27
C ALA A 30 2.77 -6.31 10.63
N VAL A 31 2.95 -4.99 10.67
CA VAL A 31 2.75 -4.18 11.89
C VAL A 31 1.30 -4.23 12.35
N LEU A 32 0.35 -4.08 11.43
CA LEU A 32 -1.09 -4.12 11.72
C LEU A 32 -1.53 -5.49 12.27
N THR A 33 -1.06 -6.59 11.67
CA THR A 33 -1.33 -7.94 12.18
C THR A 33 -0.79 -8.14 13.59
N ARG A 34 0.44 -7.65 13.87
CA ARG A 34 1.01 -7.71 15.22
C ARG A 34 0.17 -6.95 16.23
N LEU A 35 -0.25 -5.73 15.89
CA LEU A 35 -1.08 -4.89 16.76
C LEU A 35 -2.46 -5.53 17.00
N GLN A 36 -3.08 -6.13 15.98
CA GLN A 36 -4.34 -6.87 16.12
C GLN A 36 -4.20 -8.02 17.12
N GLY A 37 -3.12 -8.80 17.04
CA GLY A 37 -2.85 -9.88 18.01
C GLY A 37 -2.74 -9.37 19.44
N GLN A 38 -1.97 -8.30 19.67
CA GLN A 38 -1.81 -7.70 20.99
C GLN A 38 -3.13 -7.19 21.57
N ILE A 39 -3.95 -6.53 20.74
CA ILE A 39 -5.25 -6.02 21.18
C ILE A 39 -6.21 -7.19 21.48
N GLN A 40 -6.21 -8.23 20.65
CA GLN A 40 -7.01 -9.43 20.88
C GLN A 40 -6.64 -10.13 22.19
N GLU A 41 -5.35 -10.23 22.50
CA GLU A 41 -4.86 -10.79 23.77
C GLU A 41 -5.36 -9.99 24.98
N LEU A 42 -5.32 -8.65 24.91
CA LEU A 42 -5.82 -7.78 25.99
C LEU A 42 -7.33 -7.93 26.22
N VAL A 43 -8.11 -8.05 25.14
CA VAL A 43 -9.55 -8.31 25.20
C VAL A 43 -9.80 -9.69 25.81
N SER A 44 -9.07 -10.71 25.36
CA SER A 44 -9.22 -12.09 25.84
C SER A 44 -8.72 -12.31 27.27
N SER A 45 -7.74 -11.54 27.74
CA SER A 45 -7.17 -11.67 29.10
C SER A 45 -8.05 -11.10 30.21
N GLY A 46 -9.27 -10.64 29.88
CA GLY A 46 -10.24 -10.22 30.88
C GLY A 46 -10.26 -8.72 31.17
N PHE A 47 -9.64 -7.87 30.33
CA PHE A 47 -9.91 -6.42 30.34
C PHE A 47 -11.42 -6.13 30.23
N VAL A 48 -12.21 -7.10 29.73
CA VAL A 48 -13.57 -6.92 29.24
C VAL A 48 -14.68 -6.88 30.30
N THR A 49 -14.35 -6.68 31.59
CA THR A 49 -15.34 -6.84 32.67
C THR A 49 -16.28 -5.65 32.88
N ASP A 50 -16.06 -4.50 32.22
CA ASP A 50 -16.86 -3.26 32.40
C ASP A 50 -17.26 -2.59 31.06
N SER A 51 -18.19 -1.64 31.06
CA SER A 51 -18.73 -0.93 29.87
C SER A 51 -17.65 -0.32 28.95
N ALA A 52 -16.51 0.09 29.52
CA ALA A 52 -15.33 0.58 28.79
C ALA A 52 -14.73 -0.45 27.80
N SER A 53 -15.11 -1.72 27.97
CA SER A 53 -14.59 -2.82 27.17
C SER A 53 -15.38 -3.07 25.89
N VAL A 54 -16.68 -2.77 25.92
CA VAL A 54 -17.53 -2.79 24.73
C VAL A 54 -17.07 -1.69 23.77
N SER A 55 -16.89 -0.48 24.28
CA SER A 55 -16.38 0.64 23.48
C SER A 55 -14.97 0.40 22.94
N PHE A 56 -14.12 -0.29 23.71
CA PHE A 56 -12.80 -0.71 23.25
C PHE A 56 -12.89 -1.77 22.13
N GLY A 57 -13.75 -2.78 22.27
CA GLY A 57 -14.00 -3.78 21.23
C GLY A 57 -14.49 -3.16 19.92
N GLU A 58 -15.47 -2.25 19.99
CA GLU A 58 -15.94 -1.52 18.81
C GLU A 58 -14.84 -0.63 18.19
N ALA A 59 -14.02 0.01 19.02
CA ALA A 59 -12.89 0.82 18.53
C ALA A 59 -11.86 -0.06 17.81
N HIS A 60 -11.59 -1.27 18.32
CA HIS A 60 -10.73 -2.26 17.68
C HIS A 60 -11.27 -2.73 16.33
N GLU A 61 -12.56 -2.99 16.20
CA GLU A 61 -13.19 -3.36 14.92
C GLU A 61 -13.12 -2.23 13.89
N ARG A 62 -13.43 -0.99 14.30
CA ARG A 62 -13.31 0.21 13.45
C ARG A 62 -11.88 0.41 12.99
N TRP A 63 -10.92 0.31 13.90
CA TRP A 63 -9.49 0.43 13.57
C TRP A 63 -9.03 -0.67 12.62
N THR A 64 -9.40 -1.94 12.86
CA THR A 64 -9.06 -3.07 11.99
C THR A 64 -9.58 -2.86 10.57
N THR A 65 -10.80 -2.36 10.44
CA THR A 65 -11.40 -2.05 9.13
C THR A 65 -10.65 -0.92 8.42
N ALA A 66 -10.40 0.19 9.12
CA ALA A 66 -9.67 1.34 8.56
C ALA A 66 -8.22 0.99 8.17
N ALA A 67 -7.56 0.15 8.99
CA ALA A 67 -6.22 -0.33 8.74
C ALA A 67 -6.14 -1.18 7.47
N ARG A 68 -7.09 -2.12 7.28
CA ARG A 68 -7.20 -2.92 6.05
C ARG A 68 -7.46 -2.04 4.84
N ALA A 69 -8.39 -1.09 4.94
CA ALA A 69 -8.66 -0.15 3.87
C ALA A 69 -7.40 0.65 3.48
N THR A 70 -6.63 1.14 4.46
CA THR A 70 -5.37 1.87 4.21
C THR A 70 -4.36 1.03 3.41
N VAL A 71 -4.20 -0.24 3.78
CA VAL A 71 -3.32 -1.19 3.07
C VAL A 71 -3.79 -1.43 1.64
N THR A 72 -5.10 -1.61 1.43
CA THR A 72 -5.69 -1.76 0.09
C THR A 72 -5.51 -0.52 -0.79
N GLU A 73 -5.66 0.68 -0.23
CA GLU A 73 -5.46 1.92 -0.99
C GLU A 73 -3.98 2.09 -1.39
N LEU A 74 -3.03 1.74 -0.52
CA LEU A 74 -1.60 1.75 -0.87
C LEU A 74 -1.27 0.78 -2.02
N GLU A 75 -1.87 -0.41 -2.01
CA GLU A 75 -1.74 -1.39 -3.09
C GLU A 75 -2.35 -0.88 -4.41
N THR A 76 -3.49 -0.20 -4.33
CA THR A 76 -4.15 0.44 -5.49
C THR A 76 -3.26 1.52 -6.10
N MET A 77 -2.66 2.38 -5.25
CA MET A 77 -1.72 3.41 -5.70
C MET A 77 -0.48 2.80 -6.35
N GLY A 78 0.11 1.77 -5.74
CA GLY A 78 1.26 1.05 -6.32
C GLY A 78 0.93 0.45 -7.68
N SER A 79 -0.24 -0.17 -7.82
CA SER A 79 -0.72 -0.76 -9.08
C SER A 79 -0.93 0.29 -10.16
N TYR A 80 -1.45 1.47 -9.80
CA TYR A 80 -1.60 2.60 -10.73
C TYR A 80 -0.25 3.10 -11.25
N LEU A 81 0.74 3.27 -10.36
CA LEU A 81 2.09 3.67 -10.75
C LEU A 81 2.77 2.64 -11.65
N GLY A 82 2.65 1.34 -11.33
CA GLY A 82 3.18 0.26 -12.16
C GLY A 82 2.55 0.23 -13.56
N SER A 83 1.23 0.31 -13.64
CA SER A 83 0.50 0.34 -14.92
C SER A 83 0.87 1.56 -15.76
N THR A 84 1.08 2.70 -15.12
CA THR A 84 1.50 3.94 -15.81
C THR A 84 2.93 3.81 -16.35
N SER A 85 3.85 3.23 -15.56
CA SER A 85 5.21 2.93 -16.00
C SER A 85 5.23 2.02 -17.23
N GLU A 86 4.42 0.95 -17.23
CA GLU A 86 4.32 0.02 -18.36
C GLU A 86 3.78 0.71 -19.62
N ALA A 87 2.78 1.59 -19.47
CA ALA A 87 2.25 2.36 -20.57
C ALA A 87 3.31 3.28 -21.20
N PHE A 88 4.12 3.96 -20.38
CA PHE A 88 5.21 4.81 -20.88
C PHE A 88 6.35 4.02 -21.51
N ALA A 89 6.73 2.87 -20.96
CA ALA A 89 7.73 1.98 -21.56
C ALA A 89 7.28 1.48 -22.95
N SER A 90 6.00 1.13 -23.10
CA SER A 90 5.42 0.72 -24.39
C SER A 90 5.45 1.86 -25.43
N VAL A 91 5.20 3.10 -25.00
CA VAL A 91 5.28 4.28 -25.86
C VAL A 91 6.73 4.55 -26.30
N ASP A 92 7.69 4.48 -25.37
CA ASP A 92 9.13 4.66 -25.65
C ASP A 92 9.66 3.63 -26.66
N GLN A 93 9.28 2.35 -26.48
CA GLN A 93 9.67 1.27 -27.38
C GLN A 93 9.16 1.49 -28.82
N GLN A 94 7.94 2.01 -28.97
CA GLN A 94 7.36 2.31 -30.29
C GLN A 94 8.06 3.47 -31.00
N PHE A 95 8.55 4.47 -30.26
CA PHE A 95 9.33 5.58 -30.84
C PHE A 95 10.75 5.16 -31.20
N THR A 96 11.38 4.32 -30.37
CA THR A 96 12.72 3.78 -30.63
C THR A 96 12.76 2.90 -31.89
N VAL A 97 11.71 2.13 -32.17
CA VAL A 97 11.63 1.26 -33.36
C VAL A 97 11.41 2.04 -34.67
N ARG A 98 10.95 3.30 -34.60
CA ARG A 98 10.61 4.12 -35.79
C ARG A 98 11.66 5.15 -36.20
N LEU A 99 12.79 5.23 -35.49
CA LEU A 99 13.94 6.09 -35.81
C LEU A 99 15.10 5.25 -36.38
#